data_AF-A0A9D1KH92-F1
#
_entry.id   AF-A0A9D1KH92-F1
#
_cell.length_a   1.000
_cell.length_b   1.000
_cell.length_c   1.000
_cell.angle_alpha   90.00
_cell.angle_beta   90.00
_cell.angle_gamma   90.00
#
_symmetry.space_group_name_H-M   'P 1'
#
loop_
_entity.id
_entity.type
_entity.pdbx_description
1 polymer ?
#
loop_
_entity_poly.entity_id
_entity_poly.type
_entity_poly.pdbx_seq_one_letter_code
_entity_poly.pdbx_strand_id
1 'polypeptide(L)'
;AKVYGDAKVYGDAWVSGDAKVYGDAEVYGDAGVYGDAWVYGNAKVYGDAKVYGDARVSGNADYAIAQGFGSEYRATTFFRLNDGNVGVKCGCFYGTLNEFREKVKETHGETKRAKEYLMLADLMEYRFSKER
;
A
#
# COMPACT_ATOMS: atom_id res chain seq x y z
N ALA A 1 1.36 -12.09 -13.98
CA ALA A 1 2.15 -10.86 -13.73
C ALA A 1 2.94 -10.53 -14.98
N LYS A 2 3.19 -9.24 -15.25
CA LYS A 2 4.03 -8.77 -16.36
C LYS A 2 5.07 -7.77 -15.84
N VAL A 3 6.35 -8.05 -16.08
CA VAL A 3 7.47 -7.13 -15.80
C VAL A 3 8.15 -6.81 -17.13
N TYR A 4 8.22 -5.53 -17.51
CA TYR A 4 8.73 -5.13 -18.84
C TYR A 4 9.26 -3.68 -18.85
N GLY A 5 10.00 -3.29 -19.90
CA GLY A 5 10.74 -2.03 -19.92
C GLY A 5 12.04 -2.15 -19.12
N ASP A 6 12.45 -1.08 -18.43
CA ASP A 6 13.63 -1.05 -17.56
C ASP A 6 13.33 -1.50 -16.12
N ALA A 7 12.12 -2.03 -15.90
CA ALA A 7 11.63 -2.41 -14.59
C ALA A 7 12.43 -3.57 -13.99
N LYS A 8 12.68 -3.49 -12.68
CA LYS A 8 13.46 -4.48 -11.93
C LYS A 8 12.66 -5.05 -10.78
N VAL A 9 12.69 -6.37 -10.64
CA VAL A 9 12.19 -7.08 -9.46
C VAL A 9 13.33 -7.95 -8.93
N TYR A 10 13.78 -7.70 -7.69
CA TYR A 10 14.95 -8.38 -7.13
C TYR A 10 14.91 -8.45 -5.59
N GLY A 11 15.80 -9.24 -4.99
CA GLY A 11 15.70 -9.61 -3.57
C GLY A 11 14.61 -10.66 -3.36
N ASP A 12 13.89 -10.59 -2.24
CA ASP A 12 12.76 -11.47 -1.90
C ASP A 12 11.42 -10.97 -2.46
N ALA A 13 11.48 -10.01 -3.40
CA ALA A 13 10.31 -9.37 -3.96
C ALA A 13 9.55 -10.31 -4.90
N TRP A 14 8.22 -10.20 -4.89
CA TRP A 14 7.36 -11.07 -5.67
C TRP A 14 6.23 -10.31 -6.36
N VAL A 15 5.96 -10.71 -7.59
CA VAL A 15 4.87 -10.15 -8.40
C VAL A 15 3.98 -11.28 -8.89
N SER A 16 2.68 -11.21 -8.62
CA SER A 16 1.72 -12.28 -8.97
C SER A 16 0.36 -11.74 -9.42
N GLY A 17 -0.55 -12.62 -9.83
CA GLY A 17 -1.86 -12.23 -10.39
C GLY A 17 -1.71 -11.49 -11.73
N ASP A 18 -2.57 -10.49 -11.97
CA ASP A 18 -2.57 -9.66 -13.18
C ASP A 18 -1.69 -8.40 -13.08
N ALA A 19 -0.86 -8.34 -12.03
CA ALA A 19 -0.03 -7.20 -11.71
C ALA A 19 0.97 -6.87 -12.82
N LYS A 20 1.22 -5.57 -12.99
CA LYS A 20 2.15 -5.02 -13.99
C LYS A 20 3.20 -4.15 -13.33
N VAL A 21 4.47 -4.41 -13.64
CA VAL A 21 5.60 -3.56 -13.25
C VAL A 21 6.31 -3.11 -14.52
N TYR A 22 6.39 -1.80 -14.78
CA TYR A 22 6.97 -1.30 -16.04
C TYR A 22 7.57 0.11 -15.95
N GLY A 23 8.28 0.56 -16.99
CA GLY A 23 9.03 1.82 -16.95
C GLY A 23 10.35 1.63 -16.18
N ASP A 24 10.75 2.63 -15.39
CA ASP A 24 11.95 2.60 -14.54
C ASP A 24 11.66 2.08 -13.11
N ALA A 25 10.52 1.39 -12.94
CA ALA A 25 10.04 0.97 -11.63
C ALA A 25 10.92 -0.14 -11.04
N GLU A 26 11.17 -0.05 -9.74
CA GLU A 26 11.94 -1.05 -8.98
C GLU A 26 11.08 -1.62 -7.86
N VAL A 27 11.00 -2.95 -7.78
CA VAL A 27 10.36 -3.66 -6.66
C VAL A 27 11.42 -4.55 -5.99
N TYR A 28 11.72 -4.31 -4.71
CA TYR A 28 12.82 -5.01 -4.05
C TYR A 28 12.65 -5.19 -2.53
N GLY A 29 13.53 -5.98 -1.90
CA GLY A 29 13.35 -6.41 -0.51
C GLY A 29 12.20 -7.40 -0.39
N ASP A 30 11.43 -7.38 0.69
CA ASP A 30 10.28 -8.28 0.92
C ASP A 30 8.96 -7.83 0.25
N ALA A 31 9.07 -6.95 -0.75
CA ALA A 31 7.91 -6.27 -1.31
C ALA A 31 7.05 -7.21 -2.18
N GLY A 32 5.73 -7.10 -2.05
CA GLY A 32 4.76 -7.83 -2.85
C GLY A 32 3.87 -6.93 -3.69
N VAL A 33 3.74 -7.26 -4.98
CA VAL A 33 2.79 -6.62 -5.90
C VAL A 33 1.87 -7.68 -6.50
N TYR A 34 0.56 -7.60 -6.25
CA TYR A 34 -0.37 -8.67 -6.60
C TYR A 34 -1.79 -8.15 -6.89
N GLY A 35 -2.65 -8.98 -7.48
CA GLY A 35 -3.95 -8.55 -8.01
C GLY A 35 -3.78 -7.77 -9.32
N ASP A 36 -4.63 -6.77 -9.57
CA ASP A 36 -4.60 -5.90 -10.77
C ASP A 36 -3.65 -4.69 -10.64
N ALA A 37 -2.69 -4.76 -9.71
CA ALA A 37 -1.89 -3.62 -9.29
C ALA A 37 -0.85 -3.21 -10.33
N TRP A 38 -0.70 -1.91 -10.57
CA TRP A 38 0.31 -1.38 -11.50
C TRP A 38 1.34 -0.54 -10.74
N VAL A 39 2.61 -0.91 -10.89
CA VAL A 39 3.77 -0.15 -10.43
C VAL A 39 4.53 0.31 -11.65
N TYR A 40 4.70 1.62 -11.81
CA TYR A 40 5.28 2.18 -13.02
C TYR A 40 6.02 3.50 -12.79
N GLY A 41 6.55 4.10 -13.86
CA GLY A 41 7.29 5.35 -13.77
C GLY A 41 8.61 5.14 -13.02
N ASN A 42 8.89 6.02 -12.05
CA ASN A 42 10.11 5.97 -11.22
C ASN A 42 9.83 5.41 -9.81
N ALA A 43 8.74 4.64 -9.65
CA ALA A 43 8.37 4.08 -8.35
C ALA A 43 9.40 3.07 -7.86
N LYS A 44 9.85 3.24 -6.61
CA LYS A 44 10.67 2.27 -5.88
C LYS A 44 9.82 1.70 -4.76
N VAL A 45 9.28 0.50 -4.95
CA VAL A 45 8.47 -0.21 -3.97
C VAL A 45 9.36 -1.21 -3.23
N TYR A 46 9.55 -1.01 -1.94
CA TYR A 46 10.51 -1.82 -1.18
C TYR A 46 10.13 -2.07 0.28
N GLY A 47 10.91 -2.94 0.94
CA GLY A 47 10.66 -3.39 2.31
C GLY A 47 9.42 -4.27 2.37
N ASP A 48 8.67 -4.21 3.47
CA ASP A 48 7.44 -5.02 3.66
C ASP A 48 6.22 -4.50 2.88
N ALA A 49 6.42 -3.72 1.81
CA ALA A 49 5.34 -3.12 1.03
C ALA A 49 4.43 -4.21 0.43
N LYS A 50 3.12 -4.08 0.60
CA LYS A 50 2.13 -4.94 -0.06
C LYS A 50 1.19 -4.09 -0.89
N VAL A 51 1.51 -3.93 -2.17
CA VAL A 51 0.70 -3.22 -3.16
C VAL A 51 -0.28 -4.21 -3.78
N TYR A 52 -1.58 -3.93 -3.69
CA TYR A 52 -2.62 -4.91 -4.00
C TYR A 52 -3.82 -4.31 -4.73
N GLY A 53 -4.55 -5.17 -5.47
CA GLY A 53 -5.82 -4.82 -6.10
C GLY A 53 -5.65 -3.76 -7.18
N ASP A 54 -6.46 -2.72 -7.17
CA ASP A 54 -6.46 -1.68 -8.22
C ASP A 54 -5.41 -0.58 -8.04
N ALA A 55 -4.36 -0.85 -7.27
CA ALA A 55 -3.32 0.11 -6.95
C ALA A 55 -2.62 0.69 -8.20
N ARG A 56 -2.29 1.98 -8.16
CA ARG A 56 -1.52 2.72 -9.18
C ARG A 56 -0.39 3.49 -8.53
N VAL A 57 0.80 2.89 -8.51
CA VAL A 57 1.99 3.48 -7.89
C VAL A 57 2.95 3.91 -9.00
N SER A 58 3.02 5.22 -9.26
CA SER A 58 3.84 5.80 -10.34
C SER A 58 5.12 6.47 -9.83
N GLY A 59 5.16 6.79 -8.54
CA GLY A 59 6.32 7.33 -7.85
C GLY A 59 6.28 7.03 -6.35
N ASN A 60 7.37 7.40 -5.67
CA ASN A 60 7.57 7.11 -4.24
C ASN A 60 6.55 7.80 -3.31
N ALA A 61 5.84 8.83 -3.81
CA ALA A 61 4.78 9.51 -3.08
C ALA A 61 3.43 8.76 -3.13
N ASP A 62 3.26 7.81 -4.06
CA ASP A 62 2.00 7.11 -4.28
C ASP A 62 1.76 5.94 -3.32
N TYR A 63 2.70 5.67 -2.42
CA TYR A 63 2.52 4.70 -1.35
C TYR A 63 3.23 5.14 -0.06
N ALA A 64 2.84 4.51 1.05
CA ALA A 64 3.47 4.68 2.35
C ALA A 64 3.32 3.39 3.17
N ILE A 65 4.26 3.14 4.08
CA ILE A 65 4.20 2.01 5.00
C ILE A 65 4.27 2.54 6.43
N ALA A 66 3.45 1.98 7.31
CA ALA A 66 3.59 2.11 8.75
C ALA A 66 3.76 0.72 9.38
N GLN A 67 4.81 0.54 10.16
CA GLN A 67 5.15 -0.73 10.81
C GLN A 67 5.25 -0.54 12.33
N GLY A 68 5.09 -1.63 13.09
CA GLY A 68 5.10 -1.58 14.55
C GLY A 68 3.74 -1.24 15.17
N PHE A 69 2.66 -1.28 14.38
CA PHE A 69 1.29 -1.00 14.84
C PHE A 69 0.46 -2.28 14.99
N GLY A 70 -0.52 -2.24 15.90
CA GLY A 70 -1.40 -3.38 16.18
C GLY A 70 -0.77 -4.43 17.10
N SER A 71 -1.51 -5.53 17.36
CA SER A 71 -1.01 -6.61 18.22
C SER A 71 0.13 -7.42 17.63
N GLU A 72 0.27 -7.39 16.31
CA GLU A 72 1.22 -8.21 15.55
C GLU A 72 2.39 -7.39 14.97
N TYR A 73 2.46 -6.09 15.31
CA TYR A 73 3.52 -5.16 14.85
C TYR A 73 3.76 -5.16 13.33
N ARG A 74 2.73 -5.54 12.55
CA ARG A 74 2.80 -5.77 11.11
C ARG A 74 2.91 -4.46 10.32
N ALA A 75 3.41 -4.56 9.10
CA ALA A 75 3.34 -3.49 8.13
C ALA A 75 1.89 -3.26 7.65
N THR A 76 1.48 -2.00 7.62
CA THR A 76 0.29 -1.50 6.94
C THR A 76 0.74 -0.69 5.74
N THR A 77 0.34 -1.09 4.54
CA THR A 77 0.67 -0.37 3.30
C THR A 77 -0.54 0.47 2.87
N PHE A 78 -0.30 1.75 2.63
CA PHE A 78 -1.25 2.68 2.02
C PHE A 78 -0.78 2.98 0.60
N PHE A 79 -1.69 3.05 -0.36
CA PHE A 79 -1.34 3.30 -1.76
C PHE A 79 -2.45 4.00 -2.51
N ARG A 80 -2.09 4.69 -3.59
CA ARG A 80 -3.05 5.26 -4.55
C ARG A 80 -3.80 4.17 -5.29
N LEU A 81 -5.11 4.34 -5.41
CA LEU A 81 -5.99 3.56 -6.28
C LEU A 81 -6.17 4.27 -7.63
N ASN A 82 -6.69 3.54 -8.61
CA ASN A 82 -6.95 4.04 -9.97
C ASN A 82 -7.95 5.21 -10.03
N ASP A 83 -8.86 5.30 -9.06
CA ASP A 83 -9.89 6.34 -8.92
C ASP A 83 -9.40 7.57 -8.13
N GLY A 84 -8.14 7.54 -7.68
CA GLY A 84 -7.52 8.59 -6.87
C GLY A 84 -7.72 8.46 -5.36
N ASN A 85 -8.54 7.51 -4.91
CA ASN A 85 -8.70 7.20 -3.49
C ASN A 85 -7.44 6.53 -2.92
N VAL A 86 -7.42 6.41 -1.59
CA VAL A 86 -6.36 5.71 -0.86
C VAL A 86 -6.83 4.30 -0.53
N GLY A 87 -6.10 3.31 -1.00
CA GLY A 87 -6.24 1.91 -0.62
C GLY A 87 -5.34 1.57 0.57
N VAL A 88 -5.75 0.58 1.35
CA VAL A 88 -5.03 0.09 2.53
C VAL A 88 -4.93 -1.42 2.49
N LYS A 89 -3.72 -1.94 2.67
CA LYS A 89 -3.46 -3.35 2.99
C LYS A 89 -2.93 -3.47 4.41
N CYS A 90 -3.70 -4.11 5.28
CA CYS A 90 -3.34 -4.35 6.68
C CYS A 90 -3.66 -5.79 7.10
N GLY A 91 -2.67 -6.68 7.06
CA GLY A 91 -2.89 -8.11 7.35
C GLY A 91 -3.91 -8.75 6.41
N CYS A 92 -5.03 -9.25 6.94
CA CYS A 92 -6.12 -9.80 6.13
C CYS A 92 -6.99 -8.70 5.49
N PHE A 93 -6.98 -7.48 6.01
CA PHE A 93 -7.76 -6.38 5.45
C PHE A 93 -7.19 -5.91 4.12
N TYR A 94 -8.09 -5.64 3.18
CA TYR A 94 -7.88 -4.84 1.98
C TYR A 94 -9.16 -4.04 1.73
N GLY A 95 -9.01 -2.76 1.40
CA GLY A 95 -10.12 -1.86 1.09
C GLY A 95 -9.63 -0.42 0.99
N THR A 96 -10.57 0.51 0.82
CA THR A 96 -10.34 1.95 0.87
C THR A 96 -9.98 2.42 2.28
N LEU A 97 -9.44 3.63 2.39
CA LEU A 97 -9.13 4.27 3.68
C LEU A 97 -10.39 4.44 4.55
N ASN A 98 -11.54 4.71 3.94
CA ASN A 98 -12.81 4.81 4.64
C ASN A 98 -13.27 3.46 5.20
N GLU A 99 -13.23 2.41 4.38
CA GLU A 99 -13.54 1.05 4.84
C GLU A 99 -12.56 0.59 5.93
N PHE A 100 -11.30 1.00 5.85
CA PHE A 100 -10.31 0.71 6.89
C PHE A 100 -10.70 1.35 8.23
N ARG A 101 -11.14 2.61 8.23
CA ARG A 101 -11.62 3.29 9.45
C ARG A 101 -12.82 2.57 10.05
N GLU A 102 -13.81 2.20 9.23
CA GLU A 102 -14.98 1.46 9.70
C GLU A 102 -14.59 0.09 10.25
N LYS A 103 -13.69 -0.63 9.56
CA LYS A 103 -13.24 -1.94 10.05
C LYS A 103 -12.47 -1.84 11.36
N VAL A 104 -11.67 -0.79 11.55
CA VAL A 104 -10.95 -0.52 12.80
C VAL A 104 -11.95 -0.28 13.94
N LYS A 105 -12.98 0.54 13.73
CA LYS A 105 -14.02 0.78 14.74
C LYS A 105 -14.78 -0.49 15.09
N GLU A 106 -15.19 -1.27 14.08
CA GLU A 106 -15.90 -2.54 14.25
C GLU A 106 -15.06 -3.56 15.06
N THR A 107 -13.77 -3.67 14.73
CA THR A 107 -12.90 -4.73 15.29
C THR A 107 -12.32 -4.34 16.66
N HIS A 108 -12.05 -3.06 16.88
CA HIS A 108 -11.24 -2.60 18.02
C HIS A 108 -11.98 -1.64 18.95
N GLY A 109 -13.19 -1.18 18.63
CA GLY A 109 -13.98 -0.28 19.47
C GLY A 109 -13.20 0.96 19.93
N GLU A 110 -13.36 1.34 21.20
CA GLU A 110 -12.70 2.50 21.81
C GLU A 110 -11.36 2.15 22.50
N THR A 111 -10.51 1.38 21.82
CA THR A 111 -9.19 1.02 22.36
C THR A 111 -8.09 1.98 21.92
N LYS A 112 -6.97 2.01 22.67
CA LYS A 112 -5.74 2.72 22.26
C LYS A 112 -5.29 2.33 20.84
N ARG A 113 -5.37 1.04 20.51
CA ARG A 113 -5.01 0.51 19.17
C ARG A 113 -5.93 1.06 18.07
N ALA A 114 -7.23 1.13 18.33
CA ALA A 114 -8.16 1.75 17.39
C ALA A 114 -7.77 3.22 17.13
N LYS A 115 -7.48 3.96 18.20
CA LYS A 115 -7.06 5.36 18.11
C LYS A 115 -5.77 5.51 17.30
N GLU A 116 -4.75 4.68 17.52
CA GLU A 116 -3.50 4.69 16.76
C GLU A 116 -3.75 4.46 15.25
N TYR A 117 -4.56 3.46 14.89
CA TYR A 117 -4.89 3.21 13.49
C TYR A 117 -5.70 4.33 12.84
N LEU A 118 -6.62 4.95 13.58
CA LEU A 118 -7.41 6.08 13.08
C LEU A 118 -6.53 7.33 12.88
N MET A 119 -5.62 7.62 13.81
CA MET A 119 -4.64 8.71 13.67
C MET A 119 -3.69 8.47 12.50
N LEU A 120 -3.27 7.22 12.29
CA LEU A 120 -2.49 6.83 11.13
C LEU A 120 -3.29 7.04 9.83
N ALA A 121 -4.56 6.67 9.81
CA ALA A 121 -5.44 6.91 8.67
C ALA A 121 -5.62 8.41 8.39
N ASP A 122 -5.77 9.26 9.42
CA ASP A 122 -5.82 10.72 9.28
C ASP A 122 -4.54 11.28 8.65
N LEU A 123 -3.38 10.80 9.11
CA LEU A 123 -2.10 11.21 8.56
C LEU A 123 -1.98 10.80 7.08
N MET A 124 -2.43 9.60 6.73
CA MET A 124 -2.40 9.14 5.34
C MET A 124 -3.36 9.95 4.47
N GLU A 125 -4.58 10.24 4.94
CA GLU A 125 -5.51 11.12 4.24
C GLU A 125 -4.88 12.48 3.95
N TYR A 126 -4.21 13.09 4.94
CA TYR A 126 -3.49 14.35 4.76
C TYR A 126 -2.34 14.22 3.75
N ARG A 127 -1.48 13.20 3.92
CA ARG A 127 -0.32 12.94 3.02
C ARG A 127 -0.76 12.75 1.57
N PHE A 128 -1.85 12.03 1.36
CA PHE A 128 -2.39 11.71 0.04
C PHE A 128 -3.37 12.78 -0.45
N SER A 129 -3.59 13.87 0.28
CA SER A 129 -4.30 15.02 -0.30
C SER A 129 -3.45 15.67 -1.39
N LYS A 130 -4.07 16.31 -2.39
CA LYS A 130 -3.33 17.12 -3.35
C LYS A 130 -2.83 18.36 -2.64
N GLU A 131 -1.56 18.72 -2.81
CA GLU A 131 -1.07 20.03 -2.40
C GLU A 131 -1.92 21.12 -3.08
N ARG A 132 -2.40 22.09 -2.29
CA ARG A 132 -3.12 23.26 -2.77
C ARG A 132 -2.15 24.32 -3.24
#